data_AF-A0A4X2LNL7-F1
#
_entry.id   AF-A0A4X2LNL7-F1
#
_cell.length_a   1.000
_cell.length_b   1.000
_cell.length_c   1.000
_cell.angle_alpha   90.00
_cell.angle_beta   90.00
_cell.angle_gamma   90.00
#
_symmetry.space_group_name_H-M   'P 1'
#
loop_
_entity.id
_entity.type
_entity.pdbx_description
1 polymer ?
#
loop_
_entity_poly.entity_id
_entity_poly.type
_entity_poly.pdbx_seq_one_letter_code
_entity_poly.pdbx_strand_id
1 'polypeptide(L)'
;MDLGSAQRSVLELLGAVSPGDLPALLDWMRTTRDFDEFIHDNNDIILKNIAEDLRNCLPLETMLSSEQVAIQKIKQQPQPIIHIDAFLYDDDFIDSLCEKGKMSRNYCMVCGSHQTAPLRFISHSFSPLELKFIYQHVLPDLSGKVLIDVGSRLGPVLFVGYLYSSALQLHGVEMNQDFCQLQEMIIAKYKFADRIKVHHANICTQASLLQNADVVIMNNVFEYFLDRSEQARAWEYISHNVRKKGSLLVTVPSLKESLSNLQVCQYFGFLNPNCSFFI
;
A
#
# COMPACT_ATOMS: atom_id res chain seq x y z
N MET A 1 29.01 19.40 10.95
CA MET A 1 28.95 20.57 10.05
C MET A 1 27.54 21.13 10.11
N ASP A 2 27.35 22.45 10.18
CA ASP A 2 26.01 23.04 10.09
C ASP A 2 25.49 23.04 8.64
N LEU A 3 24.18 23.22 8.44
CA LEU A 3 23.53 23.16 7.11
C LEU A 3 24.18 24.12 6.10
N GLY A 4 24.47 25.36 6.52
CA GLY A 4 25.04 26.37 5.62
C GLY A 4 26.49 26.04 5.22
N SER A 5 27.27 25.45 6.13
CA SER A 5 28.60 24.95 5.80
C SER A 5 28.54 23.71 4.91
N ALA A 6 27.59 22.79 5.14
CA ALA A 6 27.40 21.59 4.32
C ALA A 6 26.99 21.92 2.88
N GLN A 7 26.04 22.84 2.71
CA GLN A 7 25.62 23.31 1.39
C GLN A 7 26.79 23.92 0.61
N ARG A 8 27.64 24.72 1.27
CA ARG A 8 28.83 25.29 0.64
C ARG A 8 29.82 24.23 0.21
N SER A 9 30.12 23.25 1.07
CA SER A 9 31.02 22.15 0.71
C SER A 9 30.49 21.31 -0.46
N VAL A 10 29.19 21.06 -0.53
CA VAL A 10 28.57 20.37 -1.68
C VAL A 10 28.73 21.19 -2.96
N LEU A 11 28.49 22.51 -2.91
CA LEU A 11 28.66 23.38 -4.07
C LEU A 11 30.12 23.50 -4.52
N GLU A 12 31.07 23.56 -3.59
CA GLU A 12 32.51 23.54 -3.88
C GLU A 12 32.91 22.23 -4.57
N LEU A 13 32.38 21.10 -4.10
CA LEU A 13 32.64 19.79 -4.69
C LEU A 13 32.05 19.68 -6.10
N LEU A 14 30.83 20.18 -6.32
CA LEU A 14 30.23 20.30 -7.65
C LEU A 14 31.04 21.22 -8.58
N GLY A 15 31.59 22.31 -8.05
CA GLY A 15 32.43 23.23 -8.80
C GLY A 15 33.81 22.67 -9.18
N ALA A 16 34.28 21.64 -8.48
CA ALA A 16 35.55 20.96 -8.75
C ALA A 16 35.42 19.84 -9.80
N VAL A 17 34.21 19.44 -10.15
CA VAL A 17 33.93 18.40 -11.16
C VAL A 17 34.18 18.96 -12.56
N SER A 18 34.69 18.11 -13.46
CA SER A 18 34.93 18.52 -14.83
C SER A 18 33.62 18.99 -15.50
N PRO A 19 33.64 20.06 -16.34
CA PRO A 19 32.42 20.53 -16.99
C PRO A 19 31.70 19.48 -17.85
N GLY A 20 32.43 18.47 -18.35
CA GLY A 20 31.88 17.38 -19.14
C GLY A 20 31.13 16.33 -18.31
N ASP A 21 31.56 16.11 -17.06
CA ASP A 21 30.97 15.09 -16.17
C ASP A 21 29.90 15.67 -15.26
N LEU A 22 29.87 17.00 -15.07
CA LEU A 22 28.91 17.68 -14.21
C LEU A 22 27.44 17.34 -14.52
N PRO A 23 26.98 17.28 -15.80
CA PRO A 23 25.61 16.87 -16.10
C PRO A 23 25.28 15.45 -15.63
N ALA A 24 26.20 14.50 -15.80
CA ALA A 24 26.01 13.11 -15.39
C ALA A 24 25.99 12.97 -13.87
N LEU A 25 26.86 13.71 -13.16
CA LEU A 25 26.85 13.75 -11.70
C LEU A 25 25.55 14.34 -11.16
N LEU A 26 25.05 15.44 -11.74
CA LEU A 26 23.78 16.05 -11.32
C LEU A 26 22.58 15.14 -11.58
N ASP A 27 22.60 14.39 -12.69
CA ASP A 27 21.58 13.39 -12.99
C ASP A 27 21.62 12.23 -12.00
N TRP A 28 22.81 11.70 -11.69
CA TRP A 28 23.01 10.70 -10.64
C TRP A 28 22.54 11.22 -9.28
N MET A 29 22.90 12.44 -8.87
CA MET A 29 22.47 13.00 -7.59
C MET A 29 20.94 13.14 -7.49
N ARG A 30 20.25 13.34 -8.62
CA ARG A 30 18.78 13.45 -8.65
C ARG A 30 18.08 12.09 -8.62
N THR A 31 18.74 11.03 -9.06
CA THR A 31 18.13 9.72 -9.33
C THR A 31 18.67 8.59 -8.45
N THR A 32 19.80 8.80 -7.77
CA THR A 32 20.41 7.79 -6.91
C THR A 32 19.60 7.55 -5.64
N ARG A 33 19.64 6.31 -5.14
CA ARG A 33 19.13 5.91 -3.82
C ARG A 33 20.22 5.94 -2.73
N ASP A 34 21.47 6.25 -3.08
CA ASP A 34 22.59 6.26 -2.12
C ASP A 34 22.38 7.29 -0.99
N PHE A 35 21.54 8.31 -1.23
CA PHE A 35 21.20 9.29 -0.20
C PHE A 35 20.23 8.73 0.87
N ASP A 36 19.49 7.66 0.56
CA ASP A 36 18.51 7.07 1.47
C ASP A 36 19.19 6.50 2.75
N GLU A 37 20.46 6.09 2.66
CA GLU A 37 21.27 5.65 3.82
C GLU A 37 21.46 6.76 4.87
N PHE A 38 21.43 8.02 4.45
CA PHE A 38 21.57 9.18 5.34
C PHE A 38 20.21 9.65 5.91
N ILE A 39 19.10 9.07 5.43
CA ILE A 39 17.72 9.36 5.86
C ILE A 39 17.15 8.13 6.58
N HIS A 40 17.97 7.39 7.33
CA HIS A 40 17.45 6.35 8.22
C HIS A 40 16.68 6.97 9.39
N ASP A 41 15.38 7.14 9.18
CA ASP A 41 14.42 7.44 10.22
C ASP A 41 14.21 6.17 11.09
N ASN A 42 14.12 6.33 12.41
CA ASN A 42 13.72 5.25 13.31
C ASN A 42 12.39 4.63 12.87
N ASN A 43 11.53 5.42 12.23
CA ASN A 43 10.29 4.95 11.63
C ASN A 43 10.51 3.89 10.55
N ASP A 44 11.54 4.02 9.70
CA ASP A 44 11.85 3.03 8.66
C ASP A 44 12.33 1.70 9.27
N ILE A 45 13.08 1.78 10.38
CA ILE A 45 13.50 0.58 11.14
C ILE A 45 12.28 -0.10 11.75
N ILE A 46 11.35 0.67 12.33
CA ILE A 46 10.10 0.14 12.87
C ILE A 46 9.29 -0.56 11.79
N LEU A 47 9.12 0.05 10.61
CA LEU A 47 8.42 -0.57 9.47
C LEU A 47 9.06 -1.89 9.04
N LYS A 48 10.39 -1.93 8.90
CA LYS A 48 11.11 -3.17 8.56
C LYS A 48 10.87 -4.27 9.59
N ASN A 49 10.89 -3.93 10.88
CA ASN A 49 10.61 -4.88 11.95
C ASN A 49 9.15 -5.38 11.92
N ILE A 50 8.18 -4.50 11.63
CA ILE A 50 6.77 -4.89 11.46
C ILE A 50 6.63 -5.88 10.31
N ALA A 51 7.27 -5.61 9.17
CA ALA A 51 7.27 -6.52 8.02
C ALA A 51 7.93 -7.88 8.36
N GLU A 52 8.99 -7.90 9.15
CA GLU A 52 9.59 -9.15 9.65
C GLU A 52 8.66 -9.92 10.58
N ASP A 53 8.02 -9.25 11.54
CA ASP A 53 7.06 -9.87 12.45
C ASP A 53 5.89 -10.51 11.72
N LEU A 54 5.31 -9.80 10.75
CA LEU A 54 4.21 -10.33 9.94
C LEU A 54 4.66 -11.53 9.10
N ARG A 55 5.85 -11.48 8.48
CA ARG A 55 6.40 -12.61 7.72
C ARG A 55 6.58 -13.85 8.59
N ASN A 56 6.96 -13.70 9.85
CA ASN A 56 7.09 -14.83 10.77
C ASN A 56 5.75 -15.48 11.14
N CYS A 57 4.64 -14.80 10.90
CA CYS A 57 3.28 -15.31 11.13
C CYS A 57 2.59 -15.81 9.86
N LEU A 58 3.17 -15.59 8.68
CA LEU A 58 2.54 -15.83 7.38
C LEU A 58 3.26 -16.91 6.57
N PRO A 59 2.54 -17.64 5.71
CA PRO A 59 3.17 -18.44 4.67
C PRO A 59 3.90 -17.52 3.67
N LEU A 60 4.85 -18.07 2.91
CA LEU A 60 5.67 -17.30 1.97
C LEU A 60 4.83 -16.60 0.89
N GLU A 61 3.72 -17.22 0.50
CA GLU A 61 2.76 -16.71 -0.49
C GLU A 61 1.88 -15.58 0.06
N THR A 62 2.01 -15.25 1.35
CA THR A 62 1.29 -14.19 2.09
C THR A 62 -0.23 -14.22 1.92
N MET A 63 -0.75 -15.42 1.68
CA MET A 63 -2.17 -15.69 1.53
C MET A 63 -2.62 -16.63 2.64
N LEU A 64 -3.61 -16.19 3.43
CA LEU A 64 -4.17 -17.01 4.49
C LEU A 64 -5.20 -17.98 3.91
N SER A 65 -5.33 -19.17 4.50
CA SER A 65 -6.33 -20.15 4.09
C SER A 65 -7.77 -19.65 4.23
N SER A 66 -7.98 -18.60 5.04
CA SER A 66 -9.26 -17.92 5.21
C SER A 66 -9.63 -16.99 4.05
N GLU A 67 -8.69 -16.63 3.16
CA GLU A 67 -8.95 -15.83 1.94
C GLU A 67 -9.51 -16.69 0.79
N GLN A 68 -10.56 -17.47 1.05
CA GLN A 68 -11.04 -18.49 0.11
C GLN A 68 -11.44 -17.94 -1.27
N VAL A 69 -12.11 -16.77 -1.33
CA VAL A 69 -12.54 -16.15 -2.58
C VAL A 69 -11.33 -15.72 -3.42
N ALA A 70 -10.34 -15.08 -2.80
CA ALA A 70 -9.12 -14.65 -3.49
C ALA A 70 -8.32 -15.86 -3.99
N ILE A 71 -8.18 -16.90 -3.16
CA ILE A 71 -7.54 -18.17 -3.56
C ILE A 71 -8.23 -18.79 -4.76
N GLN A 72 -9.57 -18.84 -4.77
CA GLN A 72 -10.33 -19.41 -5.88
C GLN A 72 -10.15 -18.61 -7.17
N LYS A 73 -10.21 -17.28 -7.10
CA LYS A 73 -10.01 -16.42 -8.28
C LYS A 73 -8.60 -16.52 -8.84
N ILE A 74 -7.57 -16.63 -7.99
CA ILE A 74 -6.19 -16.82 -8.45
C ILE A 74 -6.03 -18.18 -9.14
N LYS A 75 -6.64 -19.24 -8.60
CA LYS A 75 -6.62 -20.58 -9.24
C LYS A 75 -7.33 -20.64 -10.59
N GLN A 76 -8.28 -19.74 -10.85
CA GLN A 76 -9.01 -19.66 -12.11
C GLN A 76 -8.24 -18.89 -13.20
N GLN A 77 -7.10 -18.29 -12.87
CA GLN A 77 -6.33 -17.50 -13.83
C GLN A 77 -5.62 -18.42 -14.84
N PRO A 78 -5.62 -18.05 -16.14
CA PRO A 78 -5.08 -18.90 -17.21
C PRO A 78 -3.55 -19.05 -17.16
N GLN A 79 -2.86 -18.16 -16.45
CA GLN A 79 -1.41 -18.20 -16.24
C GLN A 79 -1.11 -18.31 -14.74
N PRO A 80 -0.06 -19.03 -14.34
CA PRO A 80 0.35 -19.12 -12.95
C PRO A 80 0.78 -17.74 -12.45
N ILE A 81 0.13 -17.31 -11.38
CA ILE A 81 0.39 -16.04 -10.69
C ILE A 81 0.99 -16.37 -9.34
N ILE A 82 2.00 -15.60 -8.94
CA ILE A 82 2.47 -15.61 -7.56
C ILE A 82 2.02 -14.33 -6.88
N HIS A 83 1.36 -14.49 -5.74
CA HIS A 83 1.02 -13.38 -4.87
C HIS A 83 2.22 -13.07 -3.97
N ILE A 84 2.65 -11.81 -3.97
CA ILE A 84 3.70 -11.29 -3.09
C ILE A 84 3.18 -9.99 -2.51
N ASP A 85 3.21 -9.87 -1.18
CA ASP A 85 2.82 -8.63 -0.53
C ASP A 85 3.96 -7.62 -0.58
N ALA A 86 3.77 -6.52 -1.33
CA ALA A 86 4.80 -5.49 -1.54
C ALA A 86 5.19 -4.74 -0.26
N PHE A 87 4.38 -4.81 0.81
CA PHE A 87 4.78 -4.29 2.11
C PHE A 87 5.81 -5.20 2.80
N LEU A 88 5.67 -6.51 2.63
CA LEU A 88 6.50 -7.51 3.31
C LEU A 88 7.78 -7.84 2.56
N TYR A 89 7.75 -7.75 1.24
CA TYR A 89 8.84 -8.13 0.37
C TYR A 89 9.13 -7.04 -0.65
N ASP A 90 10.25 -6.34 -0.47
CA ASP A 90 10.80 -5.45 -1.49
C ASP A 90 11.51 -6.23 -2.60
N ASP A 91 11.84 -5.54 -3.70
CA ASP A 91 12.47 -6.14 -4.87
C ASP A 91 13.79 -6.85 -4.52
N ASP A 92 14.60 -6.23 -3.64
CA ASP A 92 15.88 -6.78 -3.19
C ASP A 92 15.68 -8.08 -2.40
N PHE A 93 14.65 -8.16 -1.57
CA PHE A 93 14.30 -9.39 -0.85
C PHE A 93 13.83 -10.49 -1.79
N ILE A 94 13.04 -10.14 -2.82
CA ILE A 94 12.62 -11.10 -3.85
C ILE A 94 13.83 -11.64 -4.63
N ASP A 95 14.79 -10.79 -4.97
CA ASP A 95 16.03 -11.20 -5.61
C ASP A 95 16.82 -12.16 -4.72
N SER A 96 16.94 -11.86 -3.42
CA SER A 96 17.59 -12.75 -2.47
C SER A 96 16.90 -14.12 -2.34
N LEU A 97 15.56 -14.17 -2.39
CA LEU A 97 14.82 -15.43 -2.39
C LEU A 97 15.06 -16.25 -3.67
N CYS A 98 15.20 -15.57 -4.81
CA CYS A 98 15.51 -16.21 -6.08
C CYS A 98 16.93 -16.81 -6.07
N GLU A 99 17.93 -16.05 -5.60
CA GLU A 99 19.31 -16.53 -5.46
C GLU A 99 19.43 -17.75 -4.53
N LYS A 100 18.65 -17.77 -3.45
CA LYS A 100 18.60 -18.88 -2.49
C LYS A 100 17.80 -20.09 -2.99
N GLY A 101 17.24 -20.04 -4.20
CA GLY A 101 16.42 -21.10 -4.78
C GLY A 101 15.09 -21.33 -4.05
N LYS A 102 14.66 -20.38 -3.20
CA LYS A 102 13.38 -20.45 -2.47
C LYS A 102 12.21 -19.92 -3.31
N MET A 103 12.52 -19.21 -4.39
CA MET A 103 11.55 -18.65 -5.32
C MET A 103 12.09 -18.72 -6.75
N SER A 104 11.21 -18.75 -7.74
CA SER A 104 11.56 -18.61 -9.15
C SER A 104 10.74 -17.50 -9.79
N ARG A 105 11.37 -16.67 -10.64
CA ARG A 105 10.67 -15.69 -11.49
C ARG A 105 10.05 -16.31 -12.73
N ASN A 106 10.32 -17.59 -13.00
CA ASN A 106 9.84 -18.29 -14.18
C ASN A 106 9.19 -19.63 -13.82
N TYR A 107 8.19 -20.03 -14.60
CA TYR A 107 7.60 -21.37 -14.54
C TYR A 107 7.90 -22.16 -15.80
N CYS A 108 7.94 -23.48 -15.66
CA CYS A 108 8.17 -24.39 -16.78
C CYS A 108 6.87 -24.55 -17.60
N MET A 109 6.92 -24.28 -18.90
CA MET A 109 5.74 -24.47 -19.78
C MET A 109 5.45 -25.96 -20.03
N VAL A 110 6.49 -26.81 -19.96
CA VAL A 110 6.40 -28.27 -20.07
C VAL A 110 7.27 -28.88 -18.98
N CYS A 111 6.67 -29.38 -17.89
CA CYS A 111 7.37 -29.85 -16.69
C CYS A 111 8.61 -30.72 -17.03
N GLY A 112 9.78 -30.34 -16.50
CA GLY A 112 11.06 -31.01 -16.77
C GLY A 112 11.84 -30.49 -17.99
N SER A 113 11.32 -29.49 -18.70
CA SER A 113 12.01 -28.82 -19.81
C SER A 113 12.72 -27.52 -19.39
N HIS A 114 13.57 -27.00 -20.26
CA HIS A 114 14.15 -25.65 -20.14
C HIS A 114 13.28 -24.57 -20.80
N GLN A 115 12.09 -24.93 -21.31
CA GLN A 115 11.16 -23.95 -21.88
C GLN A 115 10.39 -23.30 -20.73
N THR A 116 10.82 -22.09 -20.36
CA THR A 116 10.23 -21.34 -19.25
C THR A 116 9.55 -20.07 -19.74
N ALA A 117 8.51 -19.65 -19.03
CA ALA A 117 7.88 -18.35 -19.19
C ALA A 117 7.88 -17.57 -17.85
N PRO A 118 7.85 -16.22 -17.89
CA PRO A 118 7.80 -15.42 -16.67
C PRO A 118 6.54 -15.72 -15.85
N LEU A 119 6.71 -15.81 -14.53
CA LEU A 119 5.60 -15.80 -13.58
C LEU A 119 5.08 -14.37 -13.44
N ARG A 120 3.75 -14.22 -13.34
CA ARG A 120 3.14 -12.92 -13.09
C ARG A 120 3.08 -12.70 -11.57
N PHE A 121 3.80 -11.69 -11.10
CA PHE A 121 3.76 -11.25 -9.71
C PHE A 121 2.64 -10.25 -9.51
N ILE A 122 1.80 -10.45 -8.50
CA ILE A 122 0.74 -9.50 -8.14
C ILE A 122 0.87 -9.19 -6.65
N SER A 123 0.85 -7.91 -6.32
CA SER A 123 0.68 -7.41 -4.94
C SER A 123 -0.70 -6.78 -4.80
N HIS A 124 -1.39 -7.13 -3.72
CA HIS A 124 -2.63 -6.45 -3.29
C HIS A 124 -2.38 -5.40 -2.20
N SER A 125 -1.11 -5.16 -1.88
CA SER A 125 -0.67 -4.27 -0.81
C SER A 125 0.21 -3.19 -1.37
N PHE A 126 0.22 -2.03 -0.72
CA PHE A 126 1.17 -0.99 -1.04
C PHE A 126 2.56 -1.35 -0.51
N SER A 127 3.59 -0.98 -1.25
CA SER A 127 4.95 -0.96 -0.73
C SER A 127 5.13 0.15 0.33
N PRO A 128 6.15 0.04 1.20
CA PRO A 128 6.45 1.11 2.15
C PRO A 128 6.75 2.45 1.46
N LEU A 129 7.39 2.40 0.29
CA LEU A 129 7.74 3.59 -0.50
C LEU A 129 6.49 4.30 -1.04
N GLU A 130 5.53 3.56 -1.59
CA GLU A 130 4.26 4.11 -2.05
C GLU A 130 3.47 4.76 -0.91
N LEU A 131 3.40 4.10 0.25
CA LEU A 131 2.71 4.66 1.41
C LEU A 131 3.40 5.91 1.96
N LYS A 132 4.73 5.91 2.06
CA LYS A 132 5.49 7.11 2.46
C LYS A 132 5.21 8.26 1.49
N PHE A 133 5.21 7.99 0.18
CA PHE A 133 4.85 8.99 -0.81
C PHE A 133 3.43 9.53 -0.62
N ILE A 134 2.45 8.66 -0.39
CA ILE A 134 1.07 9.05 -0.11
C ILE A 134 1.00 9.97 1.12
N TYR A 135 1.58 9.57 2.25
CA TYR A 135 1.48 10.33 3.49
C TYR A 135 2.30 11.62 3.50
N GLN A 136 3.47 11.66 2.85
CA GLN A 136 4.39 12.79 2.91
C GLN A 136 4.20 13.79 1.76
N HIS A 137 3.65 13.36 0.63
CA HIS A 137 3.61 14.17 -0.59
C HIS A 137 2.22 14.30 -1.23
N VAL A 138 1.32 13.32 -1.04
CA VAL A 138 -0.03 13.37 -1.64
C VAL A 138 -1.05 13.94 -0.66
N LEU A 139 -1.08 13.42 0.56
CA LEU A 139 -2.04 13.83 1.58
C LEU A 139 -1.65 15.18 2.21
N PRO A 140 -2.64 16.01 2.58
CA PRO A 140 -2.38 17.20 3.39
C PRO A 140 -2.00 16.82 4.83
N ASP A 141 -1.62 17.81 5.63
CA ASP A 141 -1.45 17.61 7.08
C ASP A 141 -2.72 17.00 7.69
N LEU A 142 -2.53 15.89 8.41
CA LEU A 142 -3.60 15.11 9.00
C LEU A 142 -3.84 15.46 10.48
N SER A 143 -3.25 16.53 10.99
CA SER A 143 -3.47 16.98 12.37
C SER A 143 -4.96 17.18 12.66
N GLY A 144 -5.49 16.44 13.64
CA GLY A 144 -6.92 16.48 13.99
C GLY A 144 -7.85 15.76 13.00
N LYS A 145 -7.31 15.02 12.03
CA LYS A 145 -8.06 14.33 10.96
C LYS A 145 -8.23 12.84 11.22
N VAL A 146 -9.34 12.30 10.72
CA VAL A 146 -9.66 10.86 10.78
C VAL A 146 -9.45 10.24 9.40
N LEU A 147 -8.65 9.19 9.34
CA LEU A 147 -8.41 8.41 8.12
C LEU A 147 -8.99 7.01 8.26
N ILE A 148 -9.60 6.52 7.19
CA ILE A 148 -10.12 5.16 7.08
C ILE A 148 -9.38 4.41 5.99
N ASP A 149 -8.90 3.21 6.32
CA ASP A 149 -8.39 2.22 5.39
C ASP A 149 -9.43 1.11 5.20
N VAL A 150 -9.94 0.97 3.97
CA VAL A 150 -10.98 0.00 3.62
C VAL A 150 -10.33 -1.27 3.07
N GLY A 151 -10.63 -2.43 3.68
CA GLY A 151 -9.96 -3.68 3.31
C GLY A 151 -8.51 -3.68 3.78
N SER A 152 -8.30 -3.30 5.04
CA SER A 152 -6.96 -3.01 5.58
C SER A 152 -5.98 -4.19 5.59
N ARG A 153 -6.45 -5.43 5.43
CA ARG A 153 -5.65 -6.64 5.27
C ARG A 153 -4.53 -6.76 6.31
N LEU A 154 -3.26 -6.57 5.95
CA LEU A 154 -2.14 -6.65 6.89
C LEU A 154 -1.90 -5.38 7.72
N GLY A 155 -2.64 -4.30 7.44
CA GLY A 155 -2.55 -3.00 8.11
C GLY A 155 -1.45 -2.02 7.66
N PRO A 156 -0.78 -2.16 6.50
CA PRO A 156 0.37 -1.32 6.19
C PRO A 156 0.01 0.17 6.07
N VAL A 157 -1.17 0.51 5.54
CA VAL A 157 -1.69 1.88 5.51
C VAL A 157 -1.75 2.47 6.92
N LEU A 158 -2.22 1.70 7.90
CA LEU A 158 -2.35 2.13 9.29
C LEU A 158 -0.98 2.33 9.95
N PHE A 159 -0.05 1.40 9.75
CA PHE A 159 1.27 1.44 10.39
C PHE A 159 2.12 2.57 9.83
N VAL A 160 2.16 2.73 8.51
CA VAL A 160 2.86 3.85 7.88
C VAL A 160 2.17 5.17 8.23
N GLY A 161 0.84 5.21 8.23
CA GLY A 161 0.08 6.39 8.65
C GLY A 161 0.37 6.81 10.09
N TYR A 162 0.59 5.86 10.99
CA TYR A 162 0.99 6.18 12.36
C TYR A 162 2.39 6.81 12.39
N LEU A 163 3.35 6.21 11.70
CA LEU A 163 4.74 6.66 11.78
C LEU A 163 5.01 7.97 11.02
N TYR A 164 4.32 8.20 9.90
CA TYR A 164 4.59 9.29 8.97
C TYR A 164 3.50 10.36 8.91
N SER A 165 2.49 10.31 9.79
CA SER A 165 1.47 11.35 9.86
C SER A 165 1.04 11.71 11.27
N SER A 166 0.47 12.92 11.37
CA SER A 166 -0.15 13.52 12.54
C SER A 166 -1.65 13.19 12.68
N ALA A 167 -2.16 12.20 11.92
CA ALA A 167 -3.56 11.79 11.95
C ALA A 167 -4.05 11.58 13.38
N LEU A 168 -5.23 12.11 13.71
CA LEU A 168 -5.84 11.97 15.03
C LEU A 168 -6.24 10.52 15.32
N GLN A 169 -6.85 9.87 14.33
CA GLN A 169 -7.24 8.47 14.37
C GLN A 169 -7.07 7.83 12.99
N LEU A 170 -6.64 6.58 13.00
CA LEU A 170 -6.44 5.71 11.84
C LEU A 170 -7.34 4.47 12.04
N HIS A 171 -8.35 4.30 11.19
CA HIS A 171 -9.31 3.21 11.28
C HIS A 171 -9.12 2.20 10.16
N GLY A 172 -8.75 0.97 10.49
CA GLY A 172 -8.77 -0.16 9.55
C GLY A 172 -10.11 -0.87 9.59
N VAL A 173 -10.75 -1.07 8.45
CA VAL A 173 -11.94 -1.94 8.33
C VAL A 173 -11.54 -3.18 7.54
N GLU A 174 -11.72 -4.35 8.14
CA GLU A 174 -11.34 -5.63 7.54
C GLU A 174 -12.41 -6.70 7.82
N MET A 175 -12.74 -7.51 6.82
CA MET A 175 -13.76 -8.55 6.91
C MET A 175 -13.21 -9.88 7.40
N ASN A 176 -11.92 -10.12 7.25
CA ASN A 176 -11.26 -11.34 7.68
C ASN A 176 -10.68 -11.17 9.10
N GLN A 177 -11.24 -11.93 10.04
CA GLN A 177 -10.83 -11.92 11.45
C GLN A 177 -9.34 -12.24 11.67
N ASP A 178 -8.75 -13.13 10.86
CA ASP A 178 -7.34 -13.50 11.02
C ASP A 178 -6.41 -12.31 10.70
N PHE A 179 -6.78 -11.52 9.69
CA PHE A 179 -6.09 -10.28 9.38
C PHE A 179 -6.27 -9.23 10.47
N CYS A 180 -7.47 -9.09 11.03
CA CYS A 180 -7.67 -8.21 12.19
C CYS A 180 -6.76 -8.62 13.36
N GLN A 181 -6.63 -9.92 13.65
CA GLN A 181 -5.77 -10.41 14.73
C GLN A 181 -4.29 -10.11 14.47
N LEU A 182 -3.81 -10.27 13.23
CA LEU A 182 -2.43 -9.91 12.86
C LEU A 182 -2.19 -8.40 13.05
N GLN A 183 -3.15 -7.56 12.63
CA GLN A 183 -3.05 -6.12 12.84
C GLN A 183 -3.03 -5.76 14.33
N GLU A 184 -3.95 -6.33 15.12
CA GLU A 184 -4.04 -6.10 16.57
C GLU A 184 -2.76 -6.54 17.30
N MET A 185 -2.15 -7.65 16.89
CA MET A 185 -0.85 -8.11 17.40
C MET A 185 0.24 -7.05 17.18
N ILE A 186 0.36 -6.51 15.96
CA ILE A 186 1.33 -5.45 15.65
C ILE A 186 1.02 -4.18 16.44
N ILE A 187 -0.24 -3.75 16.48
CA ILE A 187 -0.68 -2.57 17.23
C ILE A 187 -0.30 -2.68 18.71
N ALA A 188 -0.51 -3.86 19.32
CA ALA A 188 -0.14 -4.11 20.70
C ALA A 188 1.38 -4.09 20.89
N LYS A 189 2.14 -4.79 20.03
CA LYS A 189 3.61 -4.88 20.12
C LYS A 189 4.29 -3.52 20.02
N TYR A 190 3.84 -2.68 19.09
CA TYR A 190 4.43 -1.36 18.81
C TYR A 190 3.73 -0.21 19.54
N LYS A 191 2.70 -0.52 20.34
CA LYS A 191 1.93 0.44 21.15
C LYS A 191 1.27 1.54 20.32
N PHE A 192 0.66 1.18 19.21
CA PHE A 192 -0.05 2.12 18.31
C PHE A 192 -1.53 2.32 18.65
N ALA A 193 -2.00 1.71 19.75
CA ALA A 193 -3.41 1.66 20.13
C ALA A 193 -4.01 3.03 20.54
N ASP A 194 -3.19 4.06 20.73
CA ASP A 194 -3.61 5.42 21.00
C ASP A 194 -4.25 6.10 19.78
N ARG A 195 -3.85 5.70 18.55
CA ARG A 195 -4.38 6.28 17.30
C ARG A 195 -4.92 5.26 16.31
N ILE A 196 -4.46 4.01 16.33
CA ILE A 196 -4.95 2.98 15.42
C ILE A 196 -6.08 2.19 16.08
N LYS A 197 -7.17 1.99 15.33
CA LYS A 197 -8.24 1.07 15.70
C LYS A 197 -8.68 0.23 14.50
N VAL A 198 -8.71 -1.08 14.70
CA VAL A 198 -9.14 -2.06 13.71
C VAL A 198 -10.58 -2.48 14.00
N HIS A 199 -11.39 -2.61 12.94
CA HIS A 199 -12.78 -3.02 13.01
C HIS A 199 -12.96 -4.28 12.15
N HIS A 200 -13.21 -5.40 12.80
CA HIS A 200 -13.66 -6.61 12.11
C HIS A 200 -15.10 -6.42 11.64
N ALA A 201 -15.27 -5.96 10.40
CA ALA A 201 -16.56 -5.59 9.84
C ALA A 201 -16.55 -5.52 8.31
N ASN A 202 -17.74 -5.62 7.72
CA ASN A 202 -17.96 -5.22 6.34
C ASN A 202 -18.09 -3.69 6.25
N ILE A 203 -17.34 -3.04 5.37
CA ILE A 203 -17.41 -1.58 5.17
C ILE A 203 -18.83 -1.09 4.83
N CYS A 204 -19.64 -1.96 4.20
CA CYS A 204 -21.05 -1.70 3.88
C CYS A 204 -21.98 -1.65 5.11
N THR A 205 -21.46 -1.83 6.32
CA THR A 205 -22.19 -1.63 7.58
C THR A 205 -21.63 -0.46 8.39
N GLN A 206 -20.64 0.26 7.86
CA GLN A 206 -19.86 1.28 8.58
C GLN A 206 -20.14 2.72 8.09
N ALA A 207 -21.41 3.04 7.83
CA ALA A 207 -21.83 4.37 7.39
C ALA A 207 -21.30 5.49 8.29
N SER A 208 -21.40 5.32 9.62
CA SER A 208 -20.95 6.34 10.57
C SER A 208 -19.45 6.62 10.47
N LEU A 209 -18.63 5.60 10.25
CA LEU A 209 -17.19 5.80 10.03
C LEU A 209 -16.96 6.61 8.74
N LEU A 210 -17.51 6.14 7.61
CA LEU A 210 -17.35 6.79 6.31
C LEU A 210 -17.84 8.26 6.28
N GLN A 211 -18.96 8.54 6.95
CA GLN A 211 -19.52 9.90 7.02
C GLN A 211 -18.67 10.88 7.83
N ASN A 212 -17.85 10.37 8.76
CA ASN A 212 -16.98 11.19 9.61
C ASN A 212 -15.52 11.28 9.11
N ALA A 213 -15.15 10.48 8.11
CA ALA A 213 -13.80 10.40 7.57
C ALA A 213 -13.38 11.69 6.85
N ASP A 214 -12.17 12.15 7.14
CA ASP A 214 -11.50 13.19 6.35
C ASP A 214 -10.75 12.59 5.15
N VAL A 215 -10.22 11.38 5.30
CA VAL A 215 -9.54 10.64 4.23
C VAL A 215 -10.03 9.20 4.22
N VAL A 216 -10.32 8.67 3.03
CA VAL A 216 -10.62 7.25 2.81
C VAL A 216 -9.61 6.71 1.80
N ILE A 217 -8.87 5.68 2.20
CA ILE A 217 -7.91 4.97 1.35
C ILE A 217 -8.52 3.61 0.98
N MET A 218 -8.40 3.27 -0.31
CA MET A 218 -8.87 2.01 -0.86
C MET A 218 -7.80 1.45 -1.81
N ASN A 219 -7.10 0.40 -1.39
CA ASN A 219 -6.10 -0.28 -2.22
C ASN A 219 -6.52 -1.72 -2.55
N ASN A 220 -6.80 -1.99 -3.83
CA ASN A 220 -7.13 -3.33 -4.35
C ASN A 220 -8.26 -4.05 -3.59
N VAL A 221 -9.18 -3.29 -2.98
CA VAL A 221 -10.00 -3.79 -1.86
C VAL A 221 -11.12 -4.75 -2.28
N PHE A 222 -11.45 -4.83 -3.58
CA PHE A 222 -12.67 -5.50 -4.04
C PHE A 222 -12.47 -6.57 -5.11
N GLU A 223 -11.63 -6.34 -6.11
CA GLU A 223 -11.58 -7.17 -7.34
C GLU A 223 -11.36 -8.66 -7.03
N TYR A 224 -10.48 -8.95 -6.09
CA TYR A 224 -10.10 -10.31 -5.70
C TYR A 224 -10.94 -10.88 -4.56
N PHE A 225 -11.66 -10.04 -3.82
CA PHE A 225 -12.30 -10.42 -2.57
C PHE A 225 -13.82 -10.53 -2.66
N LEU A 226 -14.44 -9.84 -3.62
CA LEU A 226 -15.90 -9.76 -3.78
C LEU A 226 -16.35 -10.14 -5.19
N ASP A 227 -17.55 -10.68 -5.34
CA ASP A 227 -18.15 -10.92 -6.65
C ASP A 227 -18.60 -9.62 -7.32
N ARG A 228 -18.73 -9.60 -8.64
CA ARG A 228 -19.01 -8.37 -9.42
C ARG A 228 -20.22 -7.57 -8.89
N SER A 229 -21.29 -8.26 -8.47
CA SER A 229 -22.49 -7.61 -7.92
C SER A 229 -22.24 -6.97 -6.55
N GLU A 230 -21.42 -7.62 -5.71
CA GLU A 230 -21.02 -7.12 -4.40
C GLU A 230 -20.05 -5.94 -4.53
N GLN A 231 -19.13 -5.99 -5.50
CA GLN A 231 -18.25 -4.85 -5.81
C GLN A 231 -19.07 -3.61 -6.17
N ALA A 232 -20.06 -3.75 -7.05
CA ALA A 232 -20.94 -2.65 -7.44
C ALA A 232 -21.70 -2.07 -6.24
N ARG A 233 -22.26 -2.94 -5.39
CA ARG A 233 -22.95 -2.54 -4.16
C ARG A 233 -22.02 -1.84 -3.16
N ALA A 234 -20.78 -2.31 -3.02
CA ALA A 234 -19.81 -1.73 -2.09
C ALA A 234 -19.38 -0.33 -2.56
N TRP A 235 -19.10 -0.17 -3.86
CA TRP A 235 -18.82 1.14 -4.45
C TRP A 235 -20.00 2.12 -4.30
N GLU A 236 -21.22 1.65 -4.55
CA GLU A 236 -22.42 2.45 -4.33
C GLU A 236 -22.57 2.84 -2.86
N TYR A 237 -22.37 1.91 -1.93
CA TYR A 237 -22.47 2.21 -0.51
C TYR A 237 -21.44 3.25 -0.07
N ILE A 238 -20.18 3.12 -0.50
CA ILE A 238 -19.11 4.05 -0.14
C ILE A 238 -19.40 5.43 -0.72
N SER A 239 -19.77 5.52 -2.00
CA SER A 239 -20.08 6.81 -2.63
C SER A 239 -21.26 7.52 -1.95
N HIS A 240 -22.24 6.75 -1.45
CA HIS A 240 -23.37 7.29 -0.70
C HIS A 240 -23.02 7.71 0.73
N ASN A 241 -21.89 7.30 1.30
CA ASN A 241 -21.55 7.57 2.71
C ASN A 241 -20.33 8.48 2.91
N VAL A 242 -19.44 8.61 1.92
CA VAL A 242 -18.36 9.61 1.95
C VAL A 242 -18.95 10.99 1.60
N ARG A 243 -19.45 11.68 2.63
CA ARG A 243 -20.19 12.95 2.49
C ARG A 243 -19.53 14.16 3.14
N LYS A 244 -18.50 13.96 3.96
CA LYS A 244 -17.85 15.05 4.69
C LYS A 244 -17.25 16.04 3.69
N LYS A 245 -17.58 17.31 3.83
CA LYS A 245 -17.08 18.34 2.91
C LYS A 245 -15.55 18.42 3.00
N GLY A 246 -14.87 18.36 1.85
CA GLY A 246 -13.42 18.36 1.78
C GLY A 246 -12.78 17.01 2.11
N SER A 247 -13.56 15.92 2.18
CA SER A 247 -12.99 14.58 2.30
C SER A 247 -12.21 14.19 1.05
N LEU A 248 -11.13 13.44 1.26
CA LEU A 248 -10.31 12.88 0.19
C LEU A 248 -10.59 11.38 0.04
N LEU A 249 -10.69 10.94 -1.20
CA LEU A 249 -10.76 9.52 -1.56
C LEU A 249 -9.53 9.17 -2.39
N VAL A 250 -8.70 8.27 -1.87
CA VAL A 250 -7.48 7.77 -2.51
C VAL A 250 -7.73 6.32 -2.92
N THR A 251 -7.59 6.02 -4.21
CA THR A 251 -7.92 4.70 -4.76
C THR A 251 -6.80 4.18 -5.63
N VAL A 252 -6.31 2.98 -5.33
CA VAL A 252 -5.38 2.26 -6.19
C VAL A 252 -5.94 0.85 -6.43
N PRO A 253 -6.24 0.45 -7.68
CA PRO A 253 -6.13 1.23 -8.91
C PRO A 253 -7.13 2.40 -8.96
N SER A 254 -6.93 3.29 -9.93
CA SER A 254 -7.77 4.48 -10.11
C SER A 254 -9.27 4.13 -10.17
N LEU A 255 -10.15 5.06 -9.76
CA LEU A 255 -11.60 4.89 -9.89
C LEU A 255 -12.04 4.49 -11.29
N LYS A 256 -11.43 5.09 -12.33
CA LYS A 256 -11.76 4.77 -13.73
C LYS A 256 -11.50 3.29 -14.02
N GLU A 257 -10.37 2.77 -13.58
CA GLU A 257 -10.00 1.38 -13.76
C GLU A 257 -10.88 0.46 -12.93
N SER A 258 -11.02 0.74 -11.63
CA SER A 258 -11.88 0.01 -10.69
C SER A 258 -13.34 -0.11 -11.15
N LEU A 259 -13.88 0.94 -11.76
CA LEU A 259 -15.27 0.99 -12.23
C LEU A 259 -15.45 0.53 -13.67
N SER A 260 -14.38 0.45 -14.49
CA SER A 260 -14.48 0.13 -15.92
C SER A 260 -15.15 -1.22 -16.20
N ASN A 261 -14.91 -2.19 -15.34
CA ASN A 261 -15.43 -3.56 -15.45
C ASN A 261 -16.79 -3.75 -14.77
N LEU A 262 -17.24 -2.73 -14.03
CA LEU A 262 -18.51 -2.71 -13.34
C LEU A 262 -19.47 -1.87 -14.19
N GLN A 263 -20.62 -2.41 -14.59
CA GLN A 263 -21.62 -1.68 -15.39
C GLN A 263 -22.34 -0.58 -14.58
N VAL A 264 -21.59 0.26 -13.85
CA VAL A 264 -22.12 1.30 -12.94
C VAL A 264 -22.24 2.66 -13.65
N CYS A 265 -22.02 2.70 -14.96
CA CYS A 265 -22.07 3.92 -15.79
C CYS A 265 -23.42 4.67 -15.80
N GLN A 266 -24.48 4.16 -15.17
CA GLN A 266 -25.77 4.88 -15.10
C GLN A 266 -26.02 5.66 -13.80
N TYR A 267 -25.21 5.50 -12.74
CA TYR A 267 -25.49 6.13 -11.43
C TYR A 267 -24.38 7.03 -10.88
N PHE A 268 -23.19 7.05 -11.51
CA PHE A 268 -22.08 7.95 -11.12
C PHE A 268 -22.16 9.36 -11.74
N GLY A 269 -23.36 9.84 -12.03
CA GLY A 269 -23.57 11.27 -12.28
C GLY A 269 -23.40 12.02 -10.97
N PHE A 270 -22.25 12.68 -10.78
CA PHE A 270 -21.86 13.40 -9.56
C PHE A 270 -21.44 12.51 -8.38
N LEU A 271 -20.23 11.95 -8.47
CA LEU A 271 -19.37 12.00 -7.29
C LEU A 271 -19.34 13.47 -6.80
N ASN A 272 -19.76 13.68 -5.55
CA ASN A 272 -20.02 14.98 -4.95
C ASN A 272 -18.95 16.03 -5.33
N PRO A 273 -19.30 17.19 -5.92
CA PRO A 273 -18.34 18.22 -6.30
C PRO A 273 -17.53 18.81 -5.12
N ASN A 274 -17.78 18.34 -3.90
CA ASN A 274 -17.07 18.68 -2.67
C ASN A 274 -15.94 17.71 -2.28
N CYS A 275 -15.69 16.63 -3.04
CA CYS A 275 -14.58 15.70 -2.81
C CYS A 275 -13.48 15.92 -3.85
N SER A 276 -12.24 16.08 -3.38
CA SER A 276 -11.06 16.10 -4.25
C SER A 276 -10.53 14.66 -4.40
N PHE A 277 -10.29 14.25 -5.65
CA PHE A 277 -9.78 12.93 -6.00
C PHE A 277 -8.27 13.01 -6.21
N PHE A 278 -7.53 12.14 -5.53
CA PHE A 278 -6.10 11.98 -5.75
C PHE A 278 -5.81 10.54 -6.14
N ILE A 279 -4.91 10.41 -7.13
CA ILE A 279 -4.50 9.17 -7.81
C ILE A 279 -3.78 8.26 -6.83
#